data_AF-A0A8H5BDI2-F1
#
_entry.id   AF-A0A8H5BDI2-F1
#
_cell.length_a   1.000
_cell.length_b   1.000
_cell.length_c   1.000
_cell.angle_alpha   90.00
_cell.angle_beta   90.00
_cell.angle_gamma   90.00
#
_symmetry.space_group_name_H-M   'P 1'
#
loop_
_entity.id
_entity.type
_entity.pdbx_description
1 polymer ?
#
loop_
_entity_poly.entity_id
_entity_poly.type
_entity_poly.pdbx_seq_one_letter_code
_entity_poly.pdbx_strand_id
1 'polypeptide(L)'
;MVQHLTRSNMQALSPPHAPSGMTIGILCARLAKSLWRSYGIETPEYNAPSALWRLCKSMGGTPMVYRMAKRVGSVVSVPLNLYMATGFVPPGEQRSSRAYDSYPPEVGLAACIVIVLKLVYGLDGQDRVPKEDDDVARAMPSKEDLLAAVRQRQDTEASDLSAKFSARNIGLQVDDMTDAEIDAYIGFCGRALLGGADGDTMLDRYFPLTEEEKEGGSREARRDRDETATRKGCGAGGEGVRPGEQYKLWKGRDVLGEIPVEYRQVVERAASVAGVSEETLSVVLGALERRVLSWITQKKRRSRGE
;
A
#
# COMPACT_ATOMS: atom_id res chain seq x y z
N MET A 1 3.88 -7.11 36.17
CA MET A 1 3.26 -5.80 35.82
C MET A 1 1.74 -5.85 35.65
N VAL A 2 1.12 -7.00 35.37
CA VAL A 2 -0.34 -7.12 35.16
C VAL A 2 -1.17 -7.01 36.45
N GLN A 3 -0.60 -7.33 37.61
CA GLN A 3 -1.33 -7.47 38.88
C GLN A 3 -1.97 -6.17 39.43
N HIS A 4 -1.55 -4.99 38.95
CA HIS A 4 -2.07 -3.70 39.43
C HIS A 4 -2.90 -2.92 38.42
N LEU A 5 -3.19 -3.51 37.25
CA LEU A 5 -3.99 -2.85 36.22
C LEU A 5 -5.48 -3.11 36.45
N THR A 6 -6.30 -2.06 36.33
CA THR A 6 -7.75 -2.23 36.28
C THR A 6 -8.13 -3.04 35.03
N ARG A 7 -9.27 -3.75 35.08
CA ARG A 7 -9.79 -4.51 33.93
C ARG A 7 -9.91 -3.66 32.66
N SER A 8 -10.31 -2.39 32.82
CA SER A 8 -10.41 -1.44 31.71
C SER A 8 -9.04 -1.11 31.10
N ASN A 9 -8.01 -0.90 31.92
CA ASN A 9 -6.65 -0.64 31.41
C ASN A 9 -6.06 -1.88 30.74
N MET A 10 -6.31 -3.06 31.28
CA MET A 10 -5.90 -4.32 30.65
C MET A 10 -6.55 -4.51 29.29
N GLN A 11 -7.85 -4.25 29.16
CA GLN A 11 -8.54 -4.29 27.88
C GLN A 11 -8.04 -3.22 26.89
N ALA A 12 -7.66 -2.04 27.37
CA ALA A 12 -7.09 -0.98 26.54
C ALA A 12 -5.67 -1.32 26.03
N LEU A 13 -4.88 -2.04 26.84
CA LEU A 13 -3.53 -2.49 26.47
C LEU A 13 -3.53 -3.75 25.60
N SER A 14 -4.60 -4.55 25.66
CA SER A 14 -4.77 -5.77 24.87
C SER A 14 -5.99 -5.63 23.94
N PRO A 15 -5.88 -4.82 22.87
CA PRO A 15 -7.00 -4.62 21.95
C PRO A 15 -7.41 -5.97 21.33
N PRO A 16 -8.73 -6.21 21.17
CA PRO A 16 -9.24 -7.50 20.69
C PRO A 16 -8.92 -7.76 19.22
N HIS A 17 -8.59 -6.72 18.45
CA HIS A 17 -8.31 -6.82 17.03
C HIS A 17 -7.03 -6.08 16.68
N ALA A 18 -6.32 -6.60 15.68
CA ALA A 18 -5.16 -5.93 15.11
C ALA A 18 -5.59 -4.55 14.55
N PRO A 19 -4.85 -3.48 14.84
CA PRO A 19 -5.21 -2.15 14.35
C PRO A 19 -5.08 -2.07 12.82
N SER A 20 -6.00 -1.35 12.18
CA SER A 20 -5.90 -1.06 10.75
C SER A 20 -4.70 -0.14 10.47
N GLY A 21 -4.14 -0.19 9.25
CA GLY A 21 -3.05 0.70 8.86
C GLY A 21 -3.41 2.19 9.02
N MET A 22 -4.67 2.54 8.72
CA MET A 22 -5.21 3.88 8.94
C MET A 22 -5.23 4.27 10.44
N THR A 23 -5.68 3.35 11.30
CA THR A 23 -5.69 3.58 12.76
C THR A 23 -4.27 3.83 13.27
N ILE A 24 -3.30 3.03 12.83
CA ILE A 24 -1.88 3.22 13.18
C ILE A 24 -1.41 4.60 12.73
N GLY A 25 -1.68 5.01 11.48
CA GLY A 25 -1.32 6.32 10.97
C GLY A 25 -1.88 7.47 11.82
N ILE A 26 -3.16 7.39 12.21
CA ILE A 26 -3.82 8.39 13.07
C ILE A 26 -3.18 8.43 14.47
N LEU A 27 -2.90 7.27 15.07
CA LEU A 27 -2.26 7.18 16.38
C LEU A 27 -0.83 7.75 16.35
N CYS A 28 -0.04 7.42 15.32
CA CYS A 28 1.29 7.99 15.09
C CYS A 28 1.23 9.52 14.94
N ALA A 29 0.27 10.02 14.17
CA ALA A 29 0.07 11.45 13.98
C ALA A 29 -0.32 12.18 15.30
N ARG A 30 -1.17 11.55 16.12
CA ARG A 30 -1.52 12.05 17.47
C ARG A 30 -0.31 12.05 18.41
N LEU A 31 0.49 10.99 18.38
CA LEU A 31 1.73 10.88 19.16
C LEU A 31 2.72 11.97 18.76
N ALA A 32 2.97 12.14 17.46
CA ALA A 32 3.84 13.19 16.92
C ALA A 32 3.40 14.58 17.40
N LYS A 33 2.08 14.87 17.32
CA LYS A 33 1.50 16.12 17.82
C LYS A 33 1.70 16.30 19.33
N SER A 34 1.55 15.24 20.10
CA SER A 34 1.74 15.26 21.56
C SER A 34 3.21 15.53 21.92
N LEU A 35 4.14 14.87 21.23
CA LEU A 35 5.58 15.05 21.41
C LEU A 35 6.02 16.48 21.10
N TRP A 36 5.53 17.04 20.00
CA TRP A 36 5.81 18.42 19.65
C TRP A 36 5.24 19.41 20.69
N ARG A 37 3.97 19.25 21.09
CA ARG A 37 3.34 20.18 22.04
C ARG A 37 3.94 20.13 23.44
N SER A 38 4.30 18.94 23.91
CA SER A 38 4.77 18.73 25.28
C SER A 38 6.28 18.95 25.42
N TYR A 39 7.05 18.59 24.39
CA TYR A 39 8.51 18.54 24.46
C TYR A 39 9.21 19.33 23.34
N GLY A 40 8.48 19.89 22.37
CA GLY A 40 9.10 20.57 21.22
C GLY A 40 9.89 19.63 20.30
N ILE A 41 9.62 18.31 20.34
CA ILE A 41 10.34 17.33 19.54
C ILE A 41 9.72 17.26 18.13
N GLU A 42 10.51 17.59 17.11
CA GLU A 42 10.12 17.45 15.71
C GLU A 42 10.21 15.99 15.27
N THR A 43 9.14 15.48 14.67
CA THR A 43 9.20 14.18 13.98
C THR A 43 9.78 14.38 12.59
N PRO A 44 10.81 13.60 12.20
CA PRO A 44 11.41 13.72 10.88
C PRO A 44 10.42 13.33 9.77
N GLU A 45 10.72 13.77 8.56
CA GLU A 45 9.95 13.41 7.37
C GLU A 45 9.97 11.90 7.12
N TYR A 46 8.88 11.37 6.57
CA TYR A 46 8.80 9.98 6.15
C TYR A 46 9.89 9.67 5.12
N ASN A 47 10.55 8.50 5.24
CA ASN A 47 11.54 8.03 4.26
C ASN A 47 10.86 7.58 2.95
N ALA A 48 10.30 8.55 2.24
CA ALA A 48 9.49 8.37 1.05
C ALA A 48 10.25 7.69 -0.10
N PRO A 49 11.55 7.94 -0.37
CA PRO A 49 12.24 7.29 -1.48
C PRO A 49 12.29 5.77 -1.35
N SER A 50 12.70 5.27 -0.18
CA SER A 50 12.81 3.82 0.05
C SER A 50 11.43 3.16 0.11
N ALA A 51 10.47 3.81 0.77
CA ALA A 51 9.10 3.34 0.82
C ALA A 51 8.44 3.29 -0.56
N LEU A 52 8.57 4.35 -1.36
CA LEU A 52 8.05 4.40 -2.72
C LEU A 52 8.70 3.32 -3.59
N TRP A 53 9.99 3.06 -3.44
CA TRP A 53 10.65 1.96 -4.15
C TRP A 53 10.09 0.60 -3.74
N ARG A 54 9.88 0.35 -2.44
CA ARG A 54 9.25 -0.90 -1.97
C ARG A 54 7.82 -1.06 -2.48
N LEU A 55 7.02 0.01 -2.47
CA LEU A 55 5.66 0.01 -3.02
C LEU A 55 5.67 -0.22 -4.54
N CYS A 56 6.59 0.41 -5.26
CA CYS A 56 6.77 0.18 -6.68
C CYS A 56 7.16 -1.28 -6.95
N LYS A 57 8.13 -1.78 -6.19
CA LYS A 57 8.60 -3.17 -6.22
C LYS A 57 7.44 -4.11 -5.96
N SER A 58 6.59 -3.91 -4.96
CA SER A 58 5.47 -4.81 -4.66
C SER A 58 4.32 -4.75 -5.69
N MET A 59 4.19 -3.63 -6.40
CA MET A 59 3.22 -3.43 -7.49
C MET A 59 3.66 -3.95 -8.85
N GLY A 60 4.90 -4.44 -8.99
CA GLY A 60 5.46 -4.90 -10.26
C GLY A 60 5.94 -3.76 -11.14
N GLY A 61 6.11 -2.57 -10.55
CA GLY A 61 6.57 -1.40 -11.26
C GLY A 61 8.08 -1.40 -11.50
N THR A 62 8.49 -0.77 -12.59
CA THR A 62 9.89 -0.59 -12.96
C THR A 62 10.50 0.67 -12.32
N PRO A 63 11.83 0.87 -12.38
CA PRO A 63 12.46 2.14 -12.00
C PRO A 63 11.86 3.38 -12.68
N MET A 64 11.26 3.21 -13.86
CA MET A 64 10.56 4.29 -14.56
C MET A 64 9.24 4.66 -13.88
N VAL A 65 8.47 3.67 -13.39
CA VAL A 65 7.29 3.92 -12.54
C VAL A 65 7.70 4.70 -11.30
N TYR A 66 8.77 4.28 -10.62
CA TYR A 66 9.29 5.00 -9.46
C TYR A 66 9.63 6.46 -9.78
N ARG A 67 10.36 6.71 -10.87
CA ARG A 67 10.73 8.08 -11.28
C ARG A 67 9.51 8.94 -11.61
N MET A 68 8.52 8.37 -12.31
CA MET A 68 7.27 9.06 -12.63
C MET A 68 6.43 9.31 -11.38
N ALA A 69 6.31 8.34 -10.48
CA ALA A 69 5.55 8.45 -9.24
C ALA A 69 6.17 9.51 -8.31
N LYS A 70 7.50 9.58 -8.25
CA LYS A 70 8.22 10.65 -7.55
C LYS A 70 7.87 12.03 -8.10
N ARG A 71 7.83 12.18 -9.43
CA ARG A 71 7.43 13.44 -10.09
C ARG A 71 5.97 13.79 -9.80
N VAL A 72 5.04 12.84 -9.95
CA VAL A 72 3.63 13.04 -9.64
C VAL A 72 3.45 13.42 -8.16
N GLY A 73 4.12 12.72 -7.24
CA GLY A 73 4.10 13.03 -5.81
C GLY A 73 4.56 14.44 -5.50
N SER A 74 5.60 14.94 -6.18
CA SER A 74 6.06 16.33 -6.04
C SER A 74 5.05 17.36 -6.55
N VAL A 75 4.39 17.07 -7.68
CA VAL A 75 3.37 17.95 -8.28
C VAL A 75 2.13 18.05 -7.40
N VAL A 76 1.71 16.92 -6.84
CA VAL A 76 0.50 16.83 -6.01
C VAL A 76 0.78 17.24 -4.55
N SER A 77 2.06 17.34 -4.18
CA SER A 77 2.54 17.65 -2.83
C SER A 77 1.98 16.66 -1.80
N VAL A 78 2.33 15.38 -1.96
CA VAL A 78 1.95 14.34 -0.99
C VAL A 78 2.52 14.70 0.38
N PRO A 79 1.70 14.70 1.45
CA PRO A 79 2.19 14.96 2.80
C PRO A 79 3.12 13.82 3.23
N LEU A 80 4.39 14.14 3.45
CA LEU A 80 5.38 13.20 4.00
C LEU A 80 5.51 13.31 5.52
N ASN A 81 4.81 14.29 6.11
CA ASN A 81 4.85 14.58 7.53
C ASN A 81 3.61 14.03 8.25
N LEU A 82 3.84 13.37 9.39
CA LEU A 82 2.78 12.77 10.19
C LEU A 82 1.84 13.81 10.81
N TYR A 83 2.33 15.01 11.13
CA TYR A 83 1.52 16.04 11.80
C TYR A 83 0.40 16.62 10.93
N MET A 84 0.58 16.62 9.60
CA MET A 84 -0.44 17.07 8.64
C MET A 84 -1.72 16.24 8.74
N ALA A 85 -1.62 14.95 9.08
CA ALA A 85 -2.79 14.10 9.30
C ALA A 85 -3.64 14.53 10.50
N THR A 86 -3.12 15.36 11.42
CA THR A 86 -3.89 15.93 12.53
C THR A 86 -4.31 17.39 12.34
N GLY A 87 -4.08 17.96 11.14
CA GLY A 87 -4.31 19.37 10.85
C GLY A 87 -3.43 20.33 11.67
N PHE A 88 -2.37 19.82 12.29
CA PHE A 88 -1.40 20.64 12.99
C PHE A 88 -0.40 21.19 11.97
N VAL A 89 -0.21 22.51 11.95
CA VAL A 89 0.82 23.18 11.16
C VAL A 89 1.73 23.89 12.17
N PRO A 90 3.04 23.60 12.19
CA PRO A 90 3.96 24.28 13.07
C PRO A 90 3.96 25.80 12.80
N PRO A 91 4.18 26.63 13.84
CA PRO A 91 4.22 28.08 13.67
C PRO A 91 5.35 28.48 12.70
N GLY A 92 5.02 29.23 11.65
CA GLY A 92 5.95 29.68 10.61
C GLY A 92 5.75 29.03 9.24
N GLU A 93 5.03 27.91 9.17
CA GLU A 93 4.72 27.24 7.91
C GLU A 93 3.35 27.71 7.37
N GLN A 94 3.30 28.08 6.09
CA GLN A 94 2.05 28.54 5.47
C GLN A 94 1.05 27.40 5.44
N ARG A 95 -0.15 27.66 5.99
CA ARG A 95 -1.30 26.77 5.88
C ARG A 95 -1.67 26.62 4.41
N SER A 96 -1.16 25.58 3.76
CA SER A 96 -1.69 25.20 2.47
C SER A 96 -3.08 24.60 2.68
N SER A 97 -4.04 24.89 1.80
CA SER A 97 -5.35 24.22 1.77
C SER A 97 -5.23 22.68 1.70
N ARG A 98 -4.03 22.17 1.38
CA ARG A 98 -3.67 20.76 1.24
C ARG A 98 -3.30 20.10 2.58
N ALA A 99 -3.18 20.88 3.66
CA ALA A 99 -2.79 20.42 5.00
C ALA A 99 -3.89 19.62 5.74
N TYR A 100 -5.10 19.54 5.19
CA TYR A 100 -6.22 18.80 5.79
C TYR A 100 -6.43 17.40 5.22
N ASP A 101 -5.59 17.01 4.27
CA ASP A 101 -5.63 15.66 3.72
C ASP A 101 -5.00 14.68 4.72
N SER A 102 -5.87 14.14 5.58
CA SER A 102 -5.50 13.16 6.61
C SER A 102 -5.46 11.75 6.03
N TYR A 103 -4.38 11.42 5.33
CA TYR A 103 -4.07 10.04 4.97
C TYR A 103 -2.59 9.71 5.27
N PRO A 104 -2.26 8.45 5.59
CA PRO A 104 -0.89 8.01 5.79
C PRO A 104 -0.05 8.23 4.50
N PRO A 105 1.23 8.62 4.62
CA PRO A 105 2.09 8.88 3.47
C PRO A 105 2.18 7.67 2.53
N GLU A 106 2.13 6.45 3.05
CA GLU A 106 2.13 5.19 2.28
C GLU A 106 0.96 5.12 1.31
N VAL A 107 -0.24 5.53 1.74
CA VAL A 107 -1.46 5.55 0.92
C VAL A 107 -1.34 6.60 -0.17
N GLY A 108 -0.78 7.77 0.15
CA GLY A 108 -0.52 8.82 -0.83
C GLY A 108 0.49 8.41 -1.90
N LEU A 109 1.57 7.73 -1.50
CA LEU A 109 2.58 7.20 -2.42
C LEU A 109 2.03 6.07 -3.30
N ALA A 110 1.24 5.14 -2.73
CA ALA A 110 0.56 4.09 -3.47
C ALA A 110 -0.41 4.68 -4.52
N ALA A 111 -1.21 5.67 -4.12
CA ALA A 111 -2.10 6.37 -5.05
C ALA A 111 -1.33 7.09 -6.17
N CYS A 112 -0.15 7.67 -5.90
CA CYS A 112 0.69 8.24 -6.95
C CYS A 112 1.16 7.19 -7.97
N ILE A 113 1.48 5.97 -7.54
CA ILE A 113 1.82 4.87 -8.44
C ILE A 113 0.60 4.53 -9.31
N VAL A 114 -0.59 4.39 -8.73
CA VAL A 114 -1.82 4.09 -9.48
C VAL A 114 -2.12 5.20 -10.51
N ILE A 115 -1.96 6.47 -10.14
CA ILE A 115 -2.12 7.60 -11.07
C ILE A 115 -1.14 7.48 -12.24
N VAL A 116 0.11 7.15 -11.98
CA VAL A 116 1.12 6.95 -13.04
C VAL A 116 0.72 5.81 -13.96
N LEU A 117 0.32 4.66 -13.41
CA LEU A 117 -0.10 3.51 -14.20
C LEU A 117 -1.32 3.85 -15.06
N LYS A 118 -2.30 4.58 -14.50
CA LYS A 118 -3.44 5.12 -15.24
C LYS A 118 -3.02 6.11 -16.32
N LEU A 119 -2.02 6.97 -16.05
CA LEU A 119 -1.50 7.94 -17.01
C LEU A 119 -0.83 7.26 -18.22
N VAL A 120 -0.07 6.20 -17.96
CA VAL A 120 0.75 5.49 -18.94
C VAL A 120 -0.08 4.48 -19.74
N TYR A 121 -0.82 3.61 -19.06
CA TYR A 121 -1.49 2.47 -19.69
C TYR A 121 -2.96 2.72 -20.05
N GLY A 122 -3.55 3.81 -19.56
CA GLY A 122 -4.95 4.10 -19.87
C GLY A 122 -5.93 3.13 -19.22
N LEU A 123 -5.68 2.79 -17.95
CA LEU A 123 -6.57 1.95 -17.13
C LEU A 123 -7.99 2.54 -16.97
N ASP A 124 -8.28 3.71 -17.52
CA ASP A 124 -9.60 4.32 -17.57
C ASP A 124 -10.49 3.84 -18.72
N GLY A 125 -10.08 2.79 -19.43
CA GLY A 125 -10.81 2.21 -20.57
C GLY A 125 -10.48 2.88 -21.91
N GLN A 126 -9.43 3.70 -21.95
CA GLN A 126 -8.89 4.27 -23.17
C GLN A 126 -7.46 3.78 -23.33
N ASP A 127 -7.19 2.95 -24.32
CA ASP A 127 -5.83 2.46 -24.54
C ASP A 127 -4.89 3.60 -24.95
N ARG A 128 -3.72 3.62 -24.32
CA ARG A 128 -2.69 4.64 -24.53
C ARG A 128 -1.44 4.01 -25.09
N VAL A 129 -0.99 4.55 -26.20
CA VAL A 129 0.15 4.02 -26.95
C VAL A 129 1.16 5.14 -27.17
N PRO A 130 2.46 4.92 -26.87
CA PRO A 130 3.50 5.91 -27.15
C PRO A 130 3.56 6.20 -28.67
N LYS A 131 3.49 7.48 -29.02
CA LYS A 131 3.58 7.95 -30.42
C LYS A 131 4.99 8.37 -30.82
N GLU A 132 5.77 8.83 -29.86
CA GLU A 132 7.13 9.36 -30.08
C GLU A 132 8.18 8.38 -29.52
N ASP A 133 9.36 8.38 -30.14
CA ASP A 133 10.49 7.54 -29.69
C ASP A 133 11.00 7.95 -28.29
N ASP A 134 10.87 9.23 -27.95
CA ASP A 134 11.27 9.81 -26.65
C ASP A 134 10.22 9.64 -25.54
N ASP A 135 9.10 8.98 -25.82
CA ASP A 135 8.05 8.78 -24.81
C ASP A 135 8.50 7.82 -23.70
N VAL A 136 8.35 8.27 -22.45
CA VAL A 136 8.67 7.50 -21.25
C VAL A 136 7.90 6.19 -21.19
N ALA A 137 6.69 6.14 -21.76
CA ALA A 137 5.88 4.93 -21.82
C ALA A 137 6.54 3.80 -22.63
N ARG A 138 7.48 4.10 -23.53
CA ARG A 138 8.21 3.07 -24.31
C ARG A 138 9.24 2.30 -23.49
N ALA A 139 9.69 2.86 -22.36
CA ALA A 139 10.58 2.17 -21.43
C ALA A 139 9.82 1.23 -20.48
N MET A 140 8.49 1.20 -20.57
CA MET A 140 7.63 0.44 -19.68
C MET A 140 7.31 -0.95 -20.27
N PRO A 141 6.99 -1.94 -19.42
CA PRO A 141 6.51 -3.24 -19.90
C PRO A 141 5.14 -3.11 -20.57
N SER A 142 4.72 -4.14 -21.29
CA SER A 142 3.36 -4.16 -21.85
C SER A 142 2.32 -4.11 -20.73
N LYS A 143 1.13 -3.60 -21.05
CA LYS A 143 -0.01 -3.53 -20.12
C LYS A 143 -0.37 -4.92 -19.59
N GLU A 144 -0.40 -5.90 -20.48
CA GLU A 144 -0.71 -7.29 -20.18
C GLU A 144 0.34 -7.92 -19.26
N ASP A 145 1.64 -7.71 -19.53
CA ASP A 145 2.71 -8.21 -18.67
C ASP A 145 2.64 -7.63 -17.26
N LEU A 146 2.32 -6.34 -17.14
CA LEU A 146 2.14 -5.69 -15.85
C LEU A 146 0.94 -6.29 -15.09
N LEU A 147 -0.21 -6.42 -15.75
CA LEU A 147 -1.42 -6.98 -15.13
C LEU A 147 -1.19 -8.45 -14.73
N ALA A 148 -0.52 -9.23 -15.56
CA ALA A 148 -0.13 -10.60 -15.26
C ALA A 148 0.82 -10.66 -14.06
N ALA A 149 1.81 -9.77 -13.99
CA ALA A 149 2.71 -9.68 -12.83
C ALA A 149 1.96 -9.28 -11.54
N VAL A 150 0.97 -8.38 -11.64
CA VAL A 150 0.11 -8.03 -10.49
C VAL A 150 -0.71 -9.24 -10.05
N ARG A 151 -1.34 -9.99 -10.98
CA ARG A 151 -2.10 -11.22 -10.66
C ARG A 151 -1.22 -12.25 -9.99
N GLN A 152 -0.09 -12.60 -10.62
CA GLN A 152 0.85 -13.59 -10.11
C GLN A 152 1.26 -13.29 -8.66
N ARG A 153 1.44 -12.01 -8.33
CA ARG A 153 1.82 -11.59 -6.97
C ARG A 153 0.66 -11.60 -5.99
N GLN A 154 -0.55 -11.25 -6.44
CA GLN A 154 -1.76 -11.46 -5.64
C GLN A 154 -1.94 -12.95 -5.33
N ASP A 155 -1.76 -13.81 -6.32
CA ASP A 155 -1.90 -15.27 -6.18
C ASP A 155 -0.79 -15.86 -5.30
N THR A 156 0.46 -15.41 -5.47
CA THR A 156 1.58 -15.84 -4.63
C THR A 156 1.38 -15.42 -3.18
N GLU A 157 0.96 -14.18 -2.95
CA GLU A 157 0.68 -13.69 -1.59
C GLU A 157 -0.55 -14.35 -0.98
N ALA A 158 -1.56 -14.68 -1.78
CA ALA A 158 -2.71 -15.47 -1.33
C ALA A 158 -2.31 -16.93 -1.01
N SER A 159 -1.33 -17.49 -1.73
CA SER A 159 -0.78 -18.82 -1.47
C SER A 159 0.15 -18.85 -0.26
N ASP A 160 0.77 -17.73 0.11
CA ASP A 160 1.65 -17.66 1.26
C ASP A 160 0.86 -17.95 2.55
N LEU A 161 1.15 -19.07 3.21
CA LEU A 161 0.48 -19.53 4.43
C LEU A 161 0.42 -18.44 5.51
N SER A 162 1.49 -17.64 5.65
CA SER A 162 1.55 -16.53 6.61
C SER A 162 0.52 -15.42 6.34
N ALA A 163 0.17 -15.19 5.08
CA ALA A 163 -0.85 -14.23 4.70
C ALA A 163 -2.26 -14.83 4.85
N LYS A 164 -2.42 -16.14 4.59
CA LYS A 164 -3.65 -16.88 4.88
C LYS A 164 -4.03 -16.83 6.36
N PHE A 165 -3.06 -16.96 7.25
CA PHE A 165 -3.29 -16.93 8.72
C PHE A 165 -3.32 -15.53 9.31
N SER A 166 -3.17 -14.48 8.49
CA SER A 166 -3.24 -13.10 8.96
C SER A 166 -4.65 -12.76 9.40
N ALA A 167 -4.80 -12.01 10.50
CA ALA A 167 -6.08 -11.54 11.02
C ALA A 167 -6.90 -10.68 10.03
N ARG A 168 -6.30 -10.29 8.89
CA ARG A 168 -6.98 -9.58 7.80
C ARG A 168 -7.82 -10.50 6.92
N ASN A 169 -7.50 -11.79 6.85
CA ASN A 169 -8.18 -12.75 5.99
C ASN A 169 -9.32 -13.42 6.77
N ILE A 170 -10.43 -12.69 6.91
CA ILE A 170 -11.61 -13.11 7.71
C ILE A 170 -12.35 -14.30 7.05
N GLY A 171 -12.07 -14.59 5.78
CA GLY A 171 -12.77 -15.59 4.97
C GLY A 171 -12.18 -17.01 5.00
N LEU A 172 -11.12 -17.28 5.77
CA LEU A 172 -10.56 -18.63 5.81
C LEU A 172 -11.50 -19.57 6.59
N GLN A 173 -12.30 -20.37 5.88
CA GLN A 173 -13.07 -21.44 6.49
C GLN A 173 -12.18 -22.67 6.68
N VAL A 174 -12.27 -23.30 7.85
CA VAL A 174 -11.48 -24.51 8.16
C VAL A 174 -11.78 -25.64 7.17
N ASP A 175 -13.01 -25.69 6.67
CA ASP A 175 -13.46 -26.69 5.70
C ASP A 175 -12.76 -26.57 4.33
N ASP A 176 -12.22 -25.40 4.00
CA ASP A 176 -11.52 -25.15 2.73
C ASP A 176 -10.01 -25.44 2.82
N MET A 177 -9.50 -25.81 4.00
CA MET A 177 -8.07 -26.02 4.23
C MET A 177 -7.67 -27.46 3.91
N THR A 178 -6.55 -27.62 3.22
CA THR A 178 -5.92 -28.94 3.05
C THR A 178 -5.30 -29.42 4.36
N ASP A 179 -5.16 -30.74 4.57
CA ASP A 179 -4.56 -31.30 5.78
C ASP A 179 -3.19 -30.68 6.10
N ALA A 180 -2.35 -30.47 5.08
CA ALA A 180 -1.06 -29.82 5.23
C ALA A 180 -1.16 -28.35 5.68
N GLU A 181 -2.21 -27.63 5.26
CA GLU A 181 -2.48 -26.26 5.71
C GLU A 181 -3.02 -26.24 7.13
N ILE A 182 -3.81 -27.24 7.53
CA ILE A 182 -4.28 -27.42 8.91
C ILE A 182 -3.09 -27.65 9.83
N ASP A 183 -2.17 -28.55 9.47
CA ASP A 183 -0.94 -28.79 10.24
C ASP A 183 -0.08 -27.53 10.34
N ALA A 184 0.09 -26.79 9.23
CA ALA A 184 0.80 -25.52 9.24
C ALA A 184 0.13 -24.44 10.10
N TYR A 185 -1.21 -24.43 10.14
CA TYR A 185 -1.99 -23.54 10.99
C TYR A 185 -1.89 -23.92 12.47
N ILE A 186 -1.90 -25.22 12.81
CA ILE A 186 -1.68 -25.71 14.16
C ILE A 186 -0.27 -25.34 14.62
N GLY A 187 0.75 -25.54 13.78
CA GLY A 187 2.12 -25.12 14.06
C GLY A 187 2.25 -23.59 14.21
N PHE A 188 1.49 -22.81 13.43
CA PHE A 188 1.37 -21.38 13.64
C PHE A 188 0.71 -21.03 14.98
N CYS A 189 -0.40 -21.67 15.35
CA CYS A 189 -1.09 -21.47 16.63
C CYS A 189 -0.20 -21.84 17.82
N GLY A 190 0.52 -22.97 17.74
CA GLY A 190 1.50 -23.37 18.74
C GLY A 190 2.53 -22.27 18.96
N ARG A 191 3.13 -21.75 17.88
CA ARG A 191 4.10 -20.64 17.97
C ARG A 191 3.50 -19.35 18.51
N ALA A 192 2.32 -18.96 18.02
CA ALA A 192 1.69 -17.68 18.35
C ALA A 192 1.10 -17.65 19.77
N LEU A 193 0.53 -18.76 20.24
CA LEU A 193 -0.17 -18.84 21.54
C LEU A 193 0.78 -19.24 22.68
N LEU A 194 1.75 -20.12 22.43
CA LEU A 194 2.71 -20.56 23.46
C LEU A 194 3.87 -19.56 23.61
N GLY A 195 4.12 -18.74 22.59
CA GLY A 195 4.76 -17.43 22.73
C GLY A 195 6.06 -17.40 23.54
N GLY A 196 7.02 -18.30 23.28
CA GLY A 196 8.38 -18.27 23.86
C GLY A 196 8.48 -18.17 25.39
N ALA A 197 7.36 -18.35 26.10
CA ALA A 197 7.30 -18.24 27.54
C ALA A 197 7.63 -19.60 28.13
N ASP A 198 8.64 -19.63 29.00
CA ASP A 198 8.93 -20.77 29.87
C ASP A 198 7.72 -21.01 30.79
N GLY A 199 6.77 -21.84 30.35
CA GLY A 199 5.62 -22.28 31.14
C GLY A 199 4.70 -23.11 30.24
N ASP A 200 4.37 -24.36 30.54
CA ASP A 200 3.99 -24.92 31.83
C ASP A 200 4.41 -26.41 31.85
N THR A 201 5.30 -26.79 32.79
CA THR A 201 5.89 -28.15 32.88
C THR A 201 4.87 -29.29 32.95
N MET A 202 3.61 -28.99 33.29
CA MET A 202 2.54 -29.99 33.33
C MET A 202 1.93 -30.25 31.95
N LEU A 203 1.68 -29.22 31.13
CA LEU A 203 1.16 -29.40 29.78
C LEU A 203 2.20 -30.08 28.87
N ASP A 204 3.48 -29.72 29.01
CA ASP A 204 4.57 -30.37 28.29
C ASP A 204 4.70 -31.87 28.61
N ARG A 205 4.25 -32.32 29.80
CA ARG A 205 4.29 -33.74 30.19
C ARG A 205 3.16 -34.56 29.59
N TYR A 206 1.98 -33.97 29.39
CA TYR A 206 0.81 -34.67 28.86
C TYR A 206 0.66 -34.51 27.34
N PHE A 207 1.19 -33.42 26.77
CA PHE A 207 1.14 -33.09 25.35
C PHE A 207 2.51 -32.58 24.86
N PRO A 208 3.54 -33.45 24.81
CA PRO A 208 4.87 -33.05 24.38
C PRO A 208 4.85 -32.65 22.90
N LEU A 209 5.14 -31.38 22.61
CA LEU A 209 5.42 -30.91 21.26
C LEU A 209 6.79 -31.42 20.82
N THR A 210 6.90 -31.89 19.57
CA THR A 210 8.18 -32.35 19.02
C THR A 210 9.15 -31.17 18.86
N GLU A 211 10.43 -31.37 19.16
CA GLU A 211 11.46 -30.32 19.08
C GLU A 211 11.56 -29.70 17.68
N GLU A 212 11.22 -30.47 16.63
CA GLU A 212 11.12 -29.98 15.25
C GLU A 212 10.07 -28.85 15.09
N GLU A 213 9.02 -28.84 15.92
CA GLU A 213 7.98 -27.81 15.94
C GLU A 213 8.43 -26.55 16.70
N LYS A 214 9.38 -26.69 17.64
CA LYS A 214 9.96 -25.59 18.43
C LYS A 214 11.09 -24.87 17.69
N GLU A 215 11.92 -25.59 16.92
CA GLU A 215 13.11 -25.05 16.25
C GLU A 215 12.93 -24.69 14.77
N GLY A 216 11.80 -25.07 14.13
CA GLY A 216 11.52 -24.90 12.69
C GLY A 216 11.37 -23.46 12.16
N GLY A 217 12.01 -22.48 12.77
CA GLY A 217 11.85 -21.05 12.45
C GLY A 217 13.14 -20.26 12.49
N SER A 218 14.27 -20.82 12.05
CA SER A 218 15.35 -19.95 11.58
C SER A 218 14.72 -19.05 10.49
N ARG A 219 14.78 -17.73 10.70
CA ARG A 219 14.42 -16.73 9.70
C ARG A 219 15.21 -17.08 8.44
N GLU A 220 14.63 -17.87 7.55
CA GLU A 220 15.01 -17.85 6.16
C GLU A 220 14.76 -16.41 5.75
N ALA A 221 15.84 -15.62 5.80
CA ALA A 221 15.88 -14.30 5.24
C ALA A 221 15.30 -14.47 3.84
N ARG A 222 14.04 -14.01 3.67
CA ARG A 222 13.30 -14.03 2.41
C ARG A 222 14.31 -13.78 1.33
N ARG A 223 14.77 -14.85 0.66
CA ARG A 223 15.57 -14.70 -0.54
C ARG A 223 14.57 -14.03 -1.45
N ASP A 224 14.76 -12.73 -1.67
CA ASP A 224 14.09 -11.97 -2.72
C ASP A 224 14.32 -12.81 -3.98
N ARG A 225 13.38 -13.73 -4.26
CA ARG A 225 13.43 -14.65 -5.37
C ARG A 225 13.59 -13.77 -6.59
N ASP A 226 14.61 -14.07 -7.40
CA ASP A 226 14.97 -13.35 -8.61
C ASP A 226 13.72 -12.79 -9.28
N GLU A 227 13.54 -11.49 -9.12
CA GLU A 227 12.37 -10.81 -9.62
C GLU A 227 12.42 -10.93 -11.13
N THR A 228 11.41 -11.58 -11.70
CA THR A 228 11.17 -11.59 -13.14
C THR A 228 11.07 -10.15 -13.62
N ALA A 229 12.21 -9.62 -14.08
CA ALA A 229 12.29 -8.31 -14.69
C ALA A 229 11.33 -8.31 -15.86
N THR A 230 10.27 -7.51 -15.75
CA THR A 230 9.23 -7.39 -16.75
C THR A 230 9.92 -6.98 -18.06
N ARG A 231 9.72 -7.77 -19.12
CA ARG A 231 10.39 -7.50 -20.41
C ARG A 231 9.91 -6.15 -20.95
N LYS A 232 10.83 -5.39 -21.55
CA LYS A 232 10.52 -4.11 -22.18
C LYS A 232 9.57 -4.35 -23.36
N GLY A 233 8.39 -3.73 -23.36
CA GLY A 233 7.44 -3.82 -24.47
C GLY A 233 7.89 -2.92 -25.62
N CYS A 234 8.21 -3.51 -26.78
CA CYS A 234 8.45 -2.77 -28.02
C CYS A 234 7.20 -2.86 -28.91
N GLY A 235 6.24 -1.98 -28.70
CA GLY A 235 5.12 -1.76 -29.62
C GLY A 235 4.94 -0.27 -29.88
N ALA A 236 5.53 0.24 -30.96
CA ALA A 236 5.27 1.59 -31.45
C ALA A 236 4.30 1.48 -32.65
N GLY A 237 3.25 2.30 -32.68
CA GLY A 237 2.39 2.46 -33.87
C GLY A 237 0.93 2.03 -33.77
N GLY A 238 0.35 1.90 -32.57
CA GLY A 238 -1.09 1.61 -32.41
C GLY A 238 -1.99 2.84 -32.51
N GLU A 239 -3.26 2.65 -32.93
CA GLU A 239 -4.32 3.65 -32.82
C GLU A 239 -4.70 3.86 -31.35
N GLY A 240 -4.13 4.89 -30.72
CA GLY A 240 -4.39 5.20 -29.32
C GLY A 240 -4.14 6.66 -28.95
N VAL A 241 -4.64 7.07 -27.78
CA VAL A 241 -4.38 8.41 -27.22
C VAL A 241 -2.95 8.44 -26.68
N ARG A 242 -2.27 9.59 -26.78
CA ARG A 242 -0.92 9.69 -26.23
C ARG A 242 -0.97 9.59 -24.69
N PRO A 243 -0.02 8.87 -24.05
CA PRO A 243 0.11 8.87 -22.60
C PRO A 243 0.07 10.29 -22.00
N GLY A 244 -0.86 10.51 -21.06
CA GLY A 244 -1.04 11.79 -20.37
C GLY A 244 -1.78 12.90 -21.14
N GLU A 245 -2.26 12.65 -22.36
CA GLU A 245 -3.00 13.65 -23.16
C GLU A 245 -4.42 13.88 -22.63
N GLN A 246 -5.13 12.78 -22.34
CA GLN A 246 -6.46 12.76 -21.74
C GLN A 246 -6.44 12.03 -20.39
N TYR A 247 -7.37 12.37 -19.50
CA TYR A 247 -7.45 11.76 -18.18
C TYR A 247 -8.89 11.77 -17.67
N LYS A 248 -9.51 10.59 -17.58
CA LYS A 248 -10.87 10.45 -17.05
C LYS A 248 -10.83 10.30 -15.53
N LEU A 249 -11.58 11.15 -14.83
CA LEU A 249 -11.80 11.00 -13.38
C LEU A 249 -12.84 9.91 -13.13
N TRP A 250 -12.52 9.02 -12.18
CA TRP A 250 -13.49 8.08 -11.63
C TRP A 250 -13.79 8.48 -10.20
N LYS A 251 -15.07 8.48 -9.83
CA LYS A 251 -15.47 8.69 -8.44
C LYS A 251 -15.46 7.34 -7.75
N GLY A 252 -14.60 7.16 -6.74
CA GLY A 252 -14.50 5.90 -6.00
C GLY A 252 -15.76 5.48 -5.22
N ARG A 253 -16.79 6.34 -5.12
CA ARG A 253 -18.09 6.05 -4.52
C ARG A 253 -19.21 5.88 -5.54
N ASP A 254 -18.87 5.82 -6.82
CA ASP A 254 -19.88 5.69 -7.87
C ASP A 254 -20.36 4.25 -7.95
N VAL A 255 -21.40 3.93 -7.19
CA VAL A 255 -22.02 2.59 -7.11
C VAL A 255 -22.60 2.17 -8.47
N LEU A 256 -22.85 3.13 -9.37
CA LEU A 256 -23.44 2.88 -10.70
C LEU A 256 -22.40 2.90 -11.83
N GLY A 257 -21.15 3.29 -11.54
CA GLY A 257 -20.08 3.33 -12.52
C GLY A 257 -19.39 1.99 -12.65
N GLU A 258 -19.37 1.41 -13.86
CA GLU A 258 -18.53 0.25 -14.15
C GLU A 258 -17.05 0.69 -14.16
N ILE A 259 -16.39 0.57 -13.01
CA ILE A 259 -14.94 0.71 -12.91
C ILE A 259 -14.30 -0.39 -13.77
N PRO A 260 -13.40 -0.06 -14.73
CA PRO A 260 -12.72 -1.06 -15.54
C PRO A 260 -12.03 -2.13 -14.67
N VAL A 261 -12.19 -3.39 -15.04
CA VAL A 261 -11.69 -4.54 -14.25
C VAL A 261 -10.19 -4.44 -13.99
N GLU A 262 -9.43 -4.03 -15.01
CA GLU A 262 -7.98 -3.84 -14.92
C GLU A 262 -7.57 -2.76 -13.92
N TYR A 263 -8.33 -1.66 -13.86
CA TYR A 263 -8.07 -0.59 -12.90
C TYR A 263 -8.41 -1.03 -11.48
N ARG A 264 -9.55 -1.69 -11.29
CA ARG A 264 -9.94 -2.25 -9.99
C ARG A 264 -8.84 -3.18 -9.46
N GLN A 265 -8.33 -4.07 -10.31
CA GLN A 265 -7.27 -5.00 -9.93
C GLN A 265 -6.00 -4.29 -9.43
N VAL A 266 -5.59 -3.20 -10.11
CA VAL A 266 -4.43 -2.39 -9.71
C VAL A 266 -4.71 -1.62 -8.41
N VAL A 267 -5.91 -1.08 -8.24
CA VAL A 267 -6.31 -0.36 -7.01
C VAL A 267 -6.38 -1.31 -5.82
N GLU A 268 -6.97 -2.50 -5.99
CA GLU A 268 -7.04 -3.54 -4.97
C GLU A 268 -5.64 -3.97 -4.52
N ARG A 269 -4.73 -4.23 -5.47
CA ARG A 269 -3.33 -4.53 -5.14
C ARG A 269 -2.68 -3.39 -4.37
N ALA A 270 -2.84 -2.16 -4.83
CA ALA A 270 -2.26 -0.98 -4.17
C ALA A 270 -2.81 -0.78 -2.76
N ALA A 271 -4.10 -1.05 -2.54
CA ALA A 271 -4.75 -0.95 -1.24
C ALA A 271 -4.21 -2.03 -0.28
N SER A 272 -4.12 -3.27 -0.74
CA SER A 272 -3.53 -4.39 0.01
C SER A 272 -2.09 -4.10 0.44
N VAL A 273 -1.25 -3.67 -0.51
CA VAL A 273 0.15 -3.30 -0.27
C VAL A 273 0.28 -2.12 0.70
N ALA A 274 -0.59 -1.11 0.59
CA ALA A 274 -0.60 0.03 1.52
C ALA A 274 -1.26 -0.29 2.87
N GLY A 275 -1.86 -1.49 3.03
CA GLY A 275 -2.51 -1.92 4.24
C GLY A 275 -3.80 -1.16 4.59
N VAL A 276 -4.54 -0.71 3.57
CA VAL A 276 -5.83 0.00 3.72
C VAL A 276 -6.91 -0.65 2.86
N SER A 277 -8.18 -0.30 3.11
CA SER A 277 -9.29 -0.76 2.27
C SER A 277 -9.26 -0.09 0.88
N GLU A 278 -9.80 -0.77 -0.12
CA GLU A 278 -9.95 -0.25 -1.48
C GLU A 278 -10.71 1.09 -1.50
N GLU A 279 -11.78 1.20 -0.70
CA GLU A 279 -12.58 2.41 -0.57
C GLU A 279 -11.74 3.59 -0.07
N THR A 280 -10.90 3.35 0.94
CA THR A 280 -10.03 4.36 1.54
C THR A 280 -9.02 4.86 0.51
N LEU A 281 -8.37 3.94 -0.20
CA LEU A 281 -7.42 4.30 -1.26
C LEU A 281 -8.13 5.08 -2.38
N SER A 282 -9.33 4.66 -2.78
CA SER A 282 -10.10 5.30 -3.85
C SER A 282 -10.50 6.75 -3.51
N VAL A 283 -10.82 7.04 -2.24
CA VAL A 283 -11.08 8.41 -1.79
C VAL A 283 -9.83 9.29 -1.90
N VAL A 284 -8.69 8.79 -1.42
CA VAL A 284 -7.40 9.50 -1.50
C VAL A 284 -6.99 9.70 -2.95
N LEU A 285 -7.11 8.66 -3.76
CA LEU A 285 -6.83 8.68 -5.19
C LEU A 285 -7.64 9.77 -5.88
N GLY A 286 -8.97 9.82 -5.70
CA GLY A 286 -9.82 10.85 -6.28
C GLY A 286 -9.48 12.29 -5.84
N ALA A 287 -8.92 12.48 -4.64
CA ALA A 287 -8.40 13.79 -4.21
C ALA A 287 -7.11 14.16 -4.96
N LEU A 288 -6.16 13.23 -5.07
CA LEU A 288 -4.89 13.42 -5.77
C LEU A 288 -5.09 13.61 -7.29
N GLU A 289 -6.00 12.84 -7.90
CA GLU A 289 -6.34 12.93 -9.32
C GLU A 289 -6.84 14.34 -9.70
N ARG A 290 -7.73 14.92 -8.88
CA ARG A 290 -8.22 16.30 -9.07
C ARG A 290 -7.09 17.32 -9.00
N ARG A 291 -6.11 17.11 -8.13
CA ARG A 291 -4.92 17.98 -8.03
C ARG A 291 -4.04 17.88 -9.28
N VAL A 292 -3.81 16.66 -9.78
CA VAL A 292 -3.09 16.46 -11.05
C VAL A 292 -3.78 17.18 -12.20
N LEU A 293 -5.10 17.04 -12.33
CA LEU A 293 -5.86 17.73 -13.37
C LEU A 293 -5.83 19.26 -13.24
N SER A 294 -5.94 19.77 -12.02
CA SER A 294 -5.82 21.20 -11.75
C SER A 294 -4.44 21.71 -12.18
N TRP A 295 -3.38 20.94 -11.94
CA TRP A 295 -2.03 21.27 -12.40
C TRP A 295 -1.89 21.21 -13.92
N ILE A 296 -2.41 20.17 -14.58
CA ILE A 296 -2.40 20.04 -16.05
C ILE A 296 -3.12 21.22 -16.70
N THR A 297 -4.30 21.58 -16.21
CA THR A 297 -5.10 22.69 -16.73
C THR A 297 -4.41 24.04 -16.50
N GLN A 298 -3.78 24.25 -15.34
CA GLN A 298 -2.98 25.43 -15.06
C GLN A 298 -1.78 25.54 -16.00
N LYS A 299 -1.09 24.43 -16.29
CA LYS A 299 0.03 24.40 -17.23
C LYS A 299 -0.41 24.74 -18.66
N LYS A 300 -1.52 24.16 -19.12
CA LYS A 300 -2.11 24.46 -20.44
C LYS A 300 -2.54 25.92 -20.60
N ARG A 301 -2.98 26.57 -19.51
CA ARG A 301 -3.32 28.01 -19.52
C ARG A 301 -2.07 28.88 -19.64
N ARG A 302 -0.99 28.54 -18.93
CA ARG A 302 0.29 29.28 -19.01
C ARG A 302 0.90 29.21 -20.41
N SER A 303 0.91 28.04 -21.04
CA SER A 303 1.46 27.87 -22.39
C SER A 303 0.62 28.47 -23.52
N ARG A 304 -0.56 29.02 -23.23
CA ARG A 304 -1.42 29.74 -24.21
C ARG A 304 -1.33 31.26 -24.06
N GLY A 305 -0.74 31.75 -22.96
CA GLY A 305 -0.56 33.17 -22.69
C GLY A 305 0.85 33.68 -23.03
N GLU A 306 1.75 32.79 -23.42
CA GLU A 306 3.03 33.07 -24.09
C GLU A 306 2.85 32.92 -25.60
#